data_AF-A0A7V8XNW6-F1
#
_entry.id   AF-A0A7V8XNW6-F1
#
_cell.length_a   1.000
_cell.length_b   1.000
_cell.length_c   1.000
_cell.angle_alpha   90.00
_cell.angle_beta   90.00
_cell.angle_gamma   90.00
#
_symmetry.space_group_name_H-M   'P 1'
#
loop_
_entity.id
_entity.type
_entity.pdbx_description
1 polymer ?
#
loop_
_entity_poly.entity_id
_entity_poly.type
_entity_poly.pdbx_seq_one_letter_code
_entity_poly.pdbx_strand_id
1 'polypeptide(L)'
;MADQELRIDARPELTRPVLVAAFRGWNDGGQGATLAAGYLARVWEAERFAEIDPERFVDFQANRPHVSLDEGLTRKIDWPENAFYHARIPGVERDVILLLGVEPSLRWRTFSGLVLGLARDLGVELVVTLGSLLADVPHTRAAPVTGAASDPGLVESLGLQHSRYEGPTGIVGVLQDACRDAGMPAASLWAAVPHYVSLAPSPRAARALCD
;
A
#
# COMPACT_ATOMS: atom_id res chain seq x y z
N MET A 1 17.79 -17.74 8.58
CA MET A 1 17.61 -16.53 9.42
C MET A 1 16.64 -15.50 8.81
N ALA A 2 16.19 -15.62 7.55
CA ALA A 2 15.13 -14.78 6.99
C ALA A 2 13.70 -15.15 7.48
N ASP A 3 13.54 -16.36 8.01
CA ASP A 3 12.27 -16.98 8.44
C ASP A 3 11.57 -16.33 9.66
N GLN A 4 12.12 -15.24 10.21
CA GLN A 4 11.54 -14.56 11.38
C GLN A 4 10.83 -13.24 11.04
N GLU A 5 11.12 -12.63 9.90
CA GLU A 5 10.65 -11.26 9.60
C GLU A 5 9.29 -11.25 8.87
N LEU A 6 9.00 -12.27 8.07
CA LEU A 6 7.71 -12.47 7.41
C LEU A 6 7.02 -13.67 8.04
N ARG A 7 5.83 -13.46 8.60
CA ARG A 7 5.00 -14.51 9.20
C ARG A 7 3.82 -14.76 8.30
N ILE A 8 3.63 -16.02 7.90
CA ILE A 8 2.55 -16.44 7.01
C ILE A 8 1.64 -17.38 7.82
N ASP A 9 0.42 -16.94 8.08
CA ASP A 9 -0.59 -17.69 8.82
C ASP A 9 -1.25 -18.75 7.92
N ALA A 10 -1.51 -18.39 6.66
CA ALA A 10 -2.09 -19.26 5.65
C ALA A 10 -1.53 -18.93 4.25
N ARG A 11 -1.49 -19.92 3.36
CA ARG A 11 -1.13 -19.71 1.95
C ARG A 11 -2.39 -19.85 1.08
N PRO A 12 -2.96 -18.73 0.59
CA PRO A 12 -4.15 -18.81 -0.24
C PRO A 12 -3.82 -19.36 -1.63
N GLU A 13 -4.76 -20.12 -2.21
CA GLU A 13 -4.73 -20.46 -3.64
C GLU A 13 -5.30 -19.29 -4.43
N LEU A 14 -4.47 -18.67 -5.27
CA LEU A 14 -4.81 -17.42 -5.97
C LEU A 14 -4.84 -17.61 -7.49
N THR A 15 -5.77 -16.93 -8.13
CA THR A 15 -5.93 -16.86 -9.58
C THR A 15 -5.39 -15.52 -10.08
N ARG A 16 -4.23 -15.56 -10.73
CA ARG A 16 -3.59 -14.41 -11.40
C ARG A 16 -3.57 -13.15 -10.53
N PRO A 17 -3.07 -13.19 -9.28
CA PRO A 17 -3.29 -12.10 -8.34
C PRO A 17 -2.63 -10.77 -8.78
N VAL A 18 -3.24 -9.65 -8.38
CA VAL A 18 -2.57 -8.34 -8.30
C VAL A 18 -2.26 -8.00 -6.85
N LEU A 19 -1.12 -7.37 -6.58
CA LEU A 19 -0.79 -6.84 -5.27
C LEU A 19 -1.07 -5.33 -5.24
N VAL A 20 -1.92 -4.85 -4.33
CA VAL A 20 -2.13 -3.42 -4.08
C VAL A 20 -1.55 -3.06 -2.72
N ALA A 21 -0.60 -2.12 -2.68
CA ALA A 21 0.08 -1.72 -1.45
C ALA A 21 -0.17 -0.26 -1.09
N ALA A 22 -0.52 0.01 0.18
CA ALA A 22 -0.69 1.35 0.72
C ALA A 22 -0.08 1.46 2.12
N PHE A 23 0.73 2.50 2.33
CA PHE A 23 1.45 2.73 3.58
C PHE A 23 1.01 4.05 4.21
N ARG A 24 0.73 4.06 5.51
CA ARG A 24 0.61 5.29 6.28
C ARG A 24 1.98 5.93 6.41
N GLY A 25 2.03 7.24 6.53
CA GLY A 25 3.27 7.98 6.72
C GLY A 25 3.40 9.10 5.71
N TRP A 26 4.61 9.32 5.21
CA TRP A 26 4.92 10.45 4.35
C TRP A 26 4.19 10.40 3.00
N ASN A 27 3.95 9.20 2.47
CA ASN A 27 3.31 8.96 1.17
C ASN A 27 1.76 8.98 1.21
N ASP A 28 1.12 9.40 2.30
CA ASP A 28 -0.33 9.29 2.50
C ASP A 28 -1.00 10.59 3.02
N GLY A 29 -0.81 11.68 2.28
CA GLY A 29 -1.41 12.99 2.56
C GLY A 29 -2.94 12.94 2.63
N GLY A 30 -3.51 13.35 3.77
CA GLY A 30 -4.96 13.25 3.99
C GLY A 30 -5.46 11.80 4.02
N GLN A 31 -4.58 10.83 4.29
CA GLN A 31 -4.91 9.40 4.43
C GLN A 31 -5.64 8.80 3.22
N GLY A 32 -5.44 9.36 2.00
CA GLY A 32 -6.20 8.96 0.82
C GLY A 32 -5.91 7.52 0.39
N ALA A 33 -4.65 7.11 0.40
CA ALA A 33 -4.21 5.80 -0.08
C ALA A 33 -4.59 4.68 0.90
N THR A 34 -4.33 4.86 2.20
CA THR A 34 -4.68 3.82 3.17
C THR A 34 -6.17 3.73 3.41
N LEU A 35 -6.92 4.84 3.27
CA LEU A 35 -8.37 4.79 3.25
C LEU A 35 -8.91 4.05 2.01
N ALA A 36 -8.31 4.23 0.83
CA ALA A 36 -8.68 3.50 -0.38
C ALA A 36 -8.47 1.99 -0.22
N ALA A 37 -7.24 1.57 0.10
CA ALA A 37 -6.92 0.15 0.23
C ALA A 37 -7.67 -0.51 1.40
N GLY A 38 -7.91 0.21 2.50
CA GLY A 38 -8.75 -0.27 3.60
C GLY A 38 -10.23 -0.40 3.21
N TYR A 39 -10.75 0.51 2.39
CA TYR A 39 -12.10 0.40 1.83
C TYR A 39 -12.21 -0.82 0.90
N LEU A 40 -11.24 -1.03 0.02
CA LEU A 40 -11.19 -2.20 -0.86
C LEU A 40 -11.12 -3.52 -0.07
N ALA A 41 -10.28 -3.58 0.97
CA ALA A 41 -10.21 -4.74 1.87
C ALA A 41 -11.58 -5.06 2.48
N ARG A 42 -12.31 -4.03 2.93
CA ARG A 42 -13.63 -4.21 3.52
C ARG A 42 -14.68 -4.66 2.51
N VAL A 43 -14.72 -4.04 1.33
CA VAL A 43 -15.76 -4.33 0.31
C VAL A 43 -15.56 -5.69 -0.34
N TRP A 44 -14.31 -6.14 -0.46
CA TRP A 44 -13.98 -7.47 -0.98
C TRP A 44 -13.88 -8.54 0.10
N GLU A 45 -14.22 -8.21 1.35
CA GLU A 45 -14.17 -9.12 2.51
C GLU A 45 -12.80 -9.82 2.63
N ALA A 46 -11.73 -9.04 2.49
CA ALA A 46 -10.37 -9.56 2.42
C ALA A 46 -9.92 -10.18 3.75
N GLU A 47 -9.34 -11.37 3.66
CA GLU A 47 -8.88 -12.14 4.80
C GLU A 47 -7.37 -11.98 4.98
N ARG A 48 -6.94 -11.72 6.22
CA ARG A 48 -5.52 -11.60 6.57
C ARG A 48 -4.86 -12.97 6.49
N PHE A 49 -3.68 -13.05 5.88
CA PHE A 49 -2.94 -14.31 5.76
C PHE A 49 -1.44 -14.21 6.06
N ALA A 50 -0.88 -13.00 6.13
CA ALA A 50 0.53 -12.80 6.47
C ALA A 50 0.78 -11.41 7.07
N GLU A 51 1.92 -11.23 7.73
CA GLU A 51 2.42 -9.96 8.23
C GLU A 51 3.95 -9.88 8.15
N ILE A 52 4.50 -8.66 8.00
CA ILE A 52 5.91 -8.38 8.26
C ILE A 52 6.03 -7.85 9.69
N ASP A 53 6.84 -8.53 10.50
CA ASP A 53 7.12 -8.14 11.88
C ASP A 53 7.76 -6.74 11.93
N PRO A 54 7.13 -5.76 12.61
CA PRO A 54 7.60 -4.38 12.59
C PRO A 54 8.93 -4.17 13.34
N GLU A 55 9.36 -5.09 14.22
CA GLU A 55 10.46 -4.87 15.18
C GLU A 55 11.76 -4.36 14.54
N ARG A 56 12.07 -4.82 13.32
CA ARG A 56 13.31 -4.46 12.60
C ARG A 56 13.16 -3.33 11.61
N PHE A 57 11.93 -2.89 11.35
CA PHE A 57 11.61 -1.96 10.28
C PHE A 57 11.04 -0.65 10.80
N VAL A 58 10.38 -0.64 11.95
CA VAL A 58 9.67 0.53 12.48
C VAL A 58 10.39 1.10 13.70
N ASP A 59 10.61 2.41 13.71
CA ASP A 59 11.01 3.13 14.91
C ASP A 59 9.77 3.35 15.80
N PHE A 60 9.66 2.59 16.90
CA PHE A 60 8.53 2.67 17.82
C PHE A 60 8.48 3.96 18.65
N GLN A 61 9.50 4.83 18.61
CA GLN A 61 9.38 6.17 19.18
C GLN A 61 8.61 7.12 18.26
N ALA A 62 8.81 6.97 16.95
CA ALA A 62 8.11 7.73 15.93
C ALA A 62 6.70 7.17 15.68
N ASN A 63 6.57 5.85 15.58
CA ASN A 63 5.30 5.14 15.37
C ASN A 63 4.99 4.28 16.60
N ARG A 64 4.39 4.91 17.61
CA ARG A 64 4.13 4.25 18.90
C ARG A 64 3.05 3.16 18.79
N PRO A 65 3.24 2.01 19.46
CA PRO A 65 2.16 1.05 19.69
C PRO A 65 1.01 1.72 20.46
N HIS A 66 -0.21 1.28 20.17
CA HIS A 66 -1.41 1.77 20.84
C HIS A 66 -1.87 0.77 21.89
N VAL A 67 -2.38 1.29 23.01
CA VAL A 67 -3.10 0.46 23.99
C VAL A 67 -4.56 0.42 23.57
N SER A 68 -5.10 -0.79 23.43
CA SER A 68 -6.53 -1.03 23.27
C SER A 68 -7.08 -1.87 24.43
N LEU A 69 -8.41 -1.88 24.55
CA LEU A 69 -9.11 -2.72 25.51
C LEU A 69 -9.97 -3.71 24.75
N ASP A 70 -9.71 -5.00 24.94
CA ASP A 70 -10.59 -6.06 24.48
C ASP A 70 -11.75 -6.22 25.48
N GLU A 71 -12.98 -6.08 24.97
CA GLU A 71 -14.23 -6.03 25.73
C GLU A 71 -14.21 -5.07 26.94
N GLY A 72 -13.37 -4.02 26.90
CA GLY A 72 -13.21 -3.07 28.01
C GLY A 72 -12.45 -3.60 29.22
N LEU A 73 -11.99 -4.86 29.20
CA LEU A 73 -11.43 -5.56 30.36
C LEU A 73 -9.95 -5.87 30.18
N THR A 74 -9.55 -6.41 29.03
CA THR A 74 -8.18 -6.88 28.82
C THR A 74 -7.39 -5.86 28.02
N ARG A 75 -6.33 -5.31 28.61
CA ARG A 75 -5.42 -4.41 27.89
C ARG A 75 -4.63 -5.20 26.87
N LYS A 76 -4.69 -4.76 25.62
CA LYS A 76 -3.87 -5.27 24.52
C LYS A 76 -2.96 -4.16 24.00
N ILE A 77 -1.79 -4.53 23.53
CA ILE A 77 -0.88 -3.64 22.79
C ILE A 77 -1.03 -3.97 21.31
N ASP A 78 -1.47 -2.98 20.53
CA ASP A 78 -1.50 -3.05 19.08
C ASP A 78 -0.25 -2.38 18.53
N TRP A 79 0.63 -3.20 17.97
CA TRP A 79 1.84 -2.74 17.31
C TRP A 79 1.50 -2.12 15.94
N PRO A 80 2.34 -1.22 15.40
CA PRO A 80 2.22 -0.84 13.99
C PRO A 80 2.41 -2.08 13.10
N GLU A 81 1.47 -2.34 12.20
CA GLU A 81 1.48 -3.57 11.39
C GLU A 81 1.76 -3.27 9.91
N ASN A 82 2.33 -4.27 9.23
CA ASN A 82 2.37 -4.37 7.77
C ASN A 82 1.77 -5.73 7.41
N ALA A 83 0.46 -5.74 7.14
CA ALA A 83 -0.32 -6.97 6.99
C ALA A 83 -0.76 -7.18 5.54
N PHE A 84 -0.78 -8.44 5.13
CA PHE A 84 -1.26 -8.89 3.84
C PHE A 84 -2.64 -9.54 3.98
N TYR A 85 -3.54 -9.12 3.11
CA TYR A 85 -4.89 -9.63 3.00
C TYR A 85 -5.10 -10.17 1.60
N HIS A 86 -5.95 -11.18 1.42
CA HIS A 86 -6.34 -11.65 0.10
C HIS A 86 -7.86 -11.64 -0.07
N ALA A 87 -8.32 -11.43 -1.30
CA ALA A 87 -9.73 -11.51 -1.65
C ALA A 87 -9.92 -11.91 -3.11
N ARG A 88 -11.11 -12.44 -3.41
CA ARG A 88 -11.63 -12.51 -4.78
C ARG A 88 -12.22 -11.16 -5.15
N ILE A 89 -11.92 -10.66 -6.35
CA ILE A 89 -12.55 -9.44 -6.85
C ILE A 89 -13.92 -9.83 -7.45
N PRO A 90 -15.05 -9.30 -6.94
CA PRO A 90 -16.36 -9.61 -7.49
C PRO A 90 -16.47 -9.24 -8.97
N GLY A 91 -16.91 -10.19 -9.80
CA GLY A 91 -17.14 -9.95 -11.24
C GLY A 91 -15.90 -9.98 -12.13
N VAL A 92 -14.72 -10.31 -11.59
CA VAL A 92 -13.46 -10.42 -12.36
C VAL A 92 -12.79 -11.76 -12.07
N GLU A 93 -12.25 -12.43 -13.09
CA GLU A 93 -11.46 -13.67 -12.94
C GLU A 93 -10.02 -13.36 -12.49
N ARG A 94 -9.90 -12.69 -11.35
CA ARG A 94 -8.62 -12.33 -10.73
C ARG A 94 -8.79 -12.13 -9.23
N ASP A 95 -7.78 -12.55 -8.48
CA ASP A 95 -7.66 -12.27 -7.05
C ASP A 95 -6.81 -11.02 -6.78
N VAL A 96 -6.95 -10.50 -5.56
CA VAL A 96 -6.16 -9.38 -5.07
C VAL A 96 -5.48 -9.75 -3.78
N ILE A 97 -4.24 -9.29 -3.65
CA ILE A 97 -3.51 -9.20 -2.39
C ILE A 97 -3.46 -7.73 -2.03
N LEU A 98 -3.80 -7.38 -0.79
CA LEU A 98 -3.69 -6.03 -0.25
C LEU A 98 -2.58 -6.01 0.79
N LEU A 99 -1.58 -5.14 0.63
CA LEU A 99 -0.60 -4.83 1.66
C LEU A 99 -0.97 -3.49 2.31
N LEU A 100 -1.42 -3.55 3.56
CA LEU A 100 -1.79 -2.39 4.36
C LEU A 100 -0.82 -2.26 5.51
N GLY A 101 -0.20 -1.09 5.66
CA GLY A 101 0.67 -0.90 6.81
C GLY A 101 1.20 0.51 7.01
N VAL A 102 2.32 0.59 7.71
CA VAL A 102 3.06 1.81 7.97
C VAL A 102 4.36 1.82 7.17
N GLU A 103 4.76 2.98 6.68
CA GLU A 103 6.06 3.15 6.04
C GLU A 103 7.16 2.69 7.02
N PRO A 104 8.03 1.73 6.62
CA PRO A 104 9.15 1.33 7.46
C PRO A 104 10.04 2.54 7.72
N SER A 105 10.62 2.65 8.90
CA SER A 105 11.60 3.68 9.26
C SER A 105 13.02 3.29 8.83
N LEU A 106 13.31 1.99 8.73
CA LEU A 106 14.65 1.44 8.49
C LEU A 106 14.59 0.26 7.50
N ARG A 107 15.76 -0.14 6.99
CA ARG A 107 15.96 -1.38 6.20
C ARG A 107 15.04 -1.53 4.97
N TRP A 108 14.75 -0.43 4.26
CA TRP A 108 13.81 -0.43 3.12
C TRP A 108 14.16 -1.44 2.02
N ARG A 109 15.45 -1.69 1.77
CA ARG A 109 15.88 -2.71 0.80
C ARG A 109 15.45 -4.12 1.21
N THR A 110 15.64 -4.46 2.48
CA THR A 110 15.21 -5.75 3.04
C THR A 110 13.69 -5.86 3.04
N PHE A 111 12.99 -4.81 3.50
CA PHE A 111 11.52 -4.77 3.49
C PHE A 111 10.95 -4.99 2.08
N SER A 112 11.45 -4.24 1.10
CA SER A 112 11.00 -4.38 -0.30
C SER A 112 11.33 -5.76 -0.87
N GLY A 113 12.46 -6.36 -0.47
CA GLY A 113 12.82 -7.73 -0.81
C GLY A 113 11.85 -8.77 -0.24
N LEU A 114 11.35 -8.58 0.98
CA LEU A 114 10.34 -9.46 1.58
C LEU A 114 9.00 -9.36 0.83
N VAL A 115 8.54 -8.15 0.54
CA VAL A 115 7.30 -7.91 -0.22
C VAL A 115 7.40 -8.53 -1.61
N LEU A 116 8.50 -8.28 -2.32
CA LEU A 116 8.73 -8.83 -3.66
C LEU A 116 8.86 -10.35 -3.66
N GLY A 117 9.54 -10.92 -2.65
CA GLY A 117 9.67 -12.37 -2.48
C GLY A 117 8.30 -13.01 -2.33
N LEU A 118 7.47 -12.49 -1.42
CA LEU A 118 6.10 -13.00 -1.22
C LEU A 118 5.24 -12.82 -2.49
N ALA A 119 5.34 -11.67 -3.17
CA ALA A 119 4.61 -11.43 -4.41
C ALA A 119 4.96 -12.44 -5.51
N ARG A 120 6.25 -12.77 -5.67
CA ARG A 120 6.72 -13.80 -6.62
C ARG A 120 6.22 -15.20 -6.24
N ASP A 121 6.34 -15.55 -4.97
CA ASP A 121 5.91 -16.86 -4.47
C ASP A 121 4.41 -17.10 -4.67
N LEU A 122 3.61 -16.04 -4.63
CA LEU A 122 2.16 -16.08 -4.84
C LEU A 122 1.73 -15.85 -6.31
N GLY A 123 2.68 -15.70 -7.23
CA GLY A 123 2.38 -15.55 -8.66
C GLY A 123 1.71 -14.21 -9.01
N VAL A 124 2.02 -13.14 -8.28
CA VAL A 124 1.51 -11.79 -8.59
C VAL A 124 1.95 -11.36 -9.99
N GLU A 125 0.99 -10.92 -10.81
CA GLU A 125 1.26 -10.46 -12.18
C GLU A 125 1.52 -8.94 -12.27
N LEU A 126 1.05 -8.18 -11.27
CA LEU A 126 1.17 -6.73 -11.22
C LEU A 126 1.17 -6.23 -9.77
N VAL A 127 2.11 -5.34 -9.44
CA VAL A 127 2.14 -4.60 -8.18
C VAL A 127 1.63 -3.18 -8.42
N VAL A 128 0.63 -2.73 -7.66
CA VAL A 128 0.10 -1.38 -7.68
C VAL A 128 0.35 -0.74 -6.31
N THR A 129 1.06 0.37 -6.28
CA THR A 129 1.24 1.15 -5.06
C THR A 129 0.32 2.36 -5.06
N LEU A 130 -0.30 2.63 -3.92
CA LEU A 130 -1.17 3.79 -3.73
C LEU A 130 -0.47 4.82 -2.85
N GLY A 131 -0.50 6.07 -3.29
CA GLY A 131 -0.03 7.23 -2.56
C GLY A 131 -1.04 8.37 -2.62
N SER A 132 -0.91 9.30 -1.71
CA SER A 132 -1.62 10.58 -1.76
C SER A 132 -0.71 11.70 -1.27
N LEU A 133 -0.83 12.87 -1.89
CA LEU A 133 0.06 14.01 -1.61
C LEU A 133 -0.75 15.30 -1.47
N LEU A 134 -0.24 16.22 -0.66
CA LEU A 134 -0.83 17.55 -0.52
C LEU A 134 -0.41 18.42 -1.72
N ALA A 135 -1.39 19.06 -2.37
CA ALA A 135 -1.19 19.87 -3.57
C ALA A 135 -2.10 21.10 -3.62
N ASP A 136 -1.78 22.03 -4.52
CA ASP A 136 -2.55 23.22 -4.86
C ASP A 136 -3.73 22.88 -5.78
N VAL A 137 -4.69 22.12 -5.24
CA VAL A 137 -5.91 21.71 -5.94
C VAL A 137 -7.17 22.13 -5.17
N PRO A 138 -8.26 22.52 -5.87
CA PRO A 138 -9.50 22.88 -5.21
C PRO A 138 -10.28 21.64 -4.75
N HIS A 139 -10.81 21.66 -3.54
CA HIS A 139 -11.69 20.61 -2.99
C HIS A 139 -13.06 20.54 -3.69
N THR A 140 -13.34 21.41 -4.68
CA THR A 140 -14.61 21.48 -5.42
C THR A 140 -14.60 20.67 -6.72
N ARG A 141 -13.45 20.10 -7.14
CA ARG A 141 -13.31 19.24 -8.33
C ARG A 141 -12.95 17.81 -7.95
N ALA A 142 -12.99 16.89 -8.92
CA ALA A 142 -12.47 15.54 -8.76
C ALA A 142 -10.98 15.58 -8.39
N ALA A 143 -10.54 14.66 -7.54
CA ALA A 143 -9.14 14.56 -7.14
C ALA A 143 -8.31 14.05 -8.33
N PRO A 144 -7.33 14.82 -8.83
CA PRO A 144 -6.43 14.33 -9.88
C PRO A 144 -5.63 13.14 -9.39
N VAL A 145 -5.49 12.13 -10.25
CA VAL A 145 -4.58 10.99 -10.03
C VAL A 145 -3.47 11.05 -11.07
N THR A 146 -2.24 11.02 -10.60
CA THR A 146 -1.05 10.86 -11.45
C THR A 146 -0.43 9.50 -11.19
N GLY A 147 0.42 9.02 -12.09
CA GLY A 147 1.08 7.76 -11.84
C GLY A 147 2.38 7.55 -12.60
N ALA A 148 3.10 6.53 -12.19
CA ALA A 148 4.29 6.06 -12.88
C ALA A 148 4.19 4.54 -13.00
N ALA A 149 4.75 3.97 -14.05
CA ALA A 149 4.79 2.52 -14.21
C ALA A 149 6.18 2.05 -14.62
N SER A 150 6.43 0.77 -14.44
CA SER A 150 7.69 0.11 -14.76
C SER A 150 7.99 0.05 -16.26
N ASP A 151 6.94 0.07 -17.09
CA ASP A 151 7.03 0.03 -18.55
C ASP A 151 6.05 1.03 -19.20
N PRO A 152 6.41 1.69 -20.33
CA PRO A 152 5.53 2.65 -21.01
C PRO A 152 4.17 2.08 -21.45
N GLY A 153 4.10 0.79 -21.82
CA GLY A 153 2.83 0.17 -22.21
C GLY A 153 1.83 0.09 -21.06
N LEU A 154 2.33 -0.10 -19.83
CA LEU A 154 1.50 -0.09 -18.63
C LEU A 154 0.98 1.31 -18.31
N VAL A 155 1.80 2.35 -18.50
CA VAL A 155 1.39 3.77 -18.36
C VAL A 155 0.22 4.09 -19.30
N GLU A 156 0.33 3.70 -20.58
CA GLU A 156 -0.71 3.95 -21.58
C GLU A 156 -1.99 3.16 -21.26
N SER A 157 -1.87 1.89 -20.92
CA SER A 157 -3.03 1.03 -20.59
C SER A 157 -3.82 1.53 -19.37
N LEU A 158 -3.15 2.19 -18.43
CA LEU A 158 -3.75 2.76 -17.22
C LEU A 158 -4.10 4.26 -17.39
N GLY A 159 -3.87 4.85 -18.56
CA GLY A 159 -4.14 6.26 -18.82
C GLY A 159 -3.35 7.23 -17.93
N LEU A 160 -2.17 6.81 -17.43
CA LEU A 160 -1.39 7.56 -16.46
C LEU A 160 -0.56 8.65 -17.14
N GLN A 161 -0.39 9.77 -16.46
CA GLN A 161 0.54 10.82 -16.89
C GLN A 161 1.95 10.51 -16.39
N HIS A 162 2.95 10.48 -17.27
CA HIS A 162 4.34 10.33 -16.88
C HIS A 162 4.78 11.40 -15.88
N SER A 163 5.12 10.97 -14.66
CA SER A 163 5.81 11.82 -13.70
C SER A 163 7.22 12.16 -14.18
N ARG A 164 7.59 13.44 -14.08
CA ARG A 164 8.96 13.95 -14.29
C ARG A 164 9.62 14.36 -12.97
N TYR A 165 9.09 13.85 -11.85
CA TYR A 165 9.55 14.24 -10.52
C TYR A 165 10.98 13.76 -10.26
N GLU A 166 11.79 14.64 -9.69
CA GLU A 166 13.11 14.35 -9.14
C GLU A 166 13.18 14.94 -7.72
N GLY A 167 13.59 14.12 -6.75
CA GLY A 167 13.64 14.54 -5.34
C GLY A 167 13.56 13.36 -4.37
N PRO A 168 13.36 13.64 -3.07
CA PRO A 168 13.18 12.60 -2.05
C PRO A 168 12.02 11.66 -2.38
N THR A 169 12.18 10.38 -2.05
CA THR A 169 11.14 9.36 -2.20
C THR A 169 10.86 8.65 -0.87
N GLY A 170 9.65 8.13 -0.73
CA GLY A 170 9.26 7.21 0.34
C GLY A 170 9.42 5.74 -0.07
N ILE A 171 8.92 4.85 0.79
CA ILE A 171 8.91 3.40 0.56
C ILE A 171 8.20 3.00 -0.73
N VAL A 172 7.17 3.74 -1.14
CA VAL A 172 6.41 3.50 -2.38
C VAL A 172 7.34 3.53 -3.60
N GLY A 173 8.20 4.56 -3.70
CA GLY A 173 9.14 4.65 -4.81
C GLY A 173 10.26 3.61 -4.73
N VAL A 174 10.70 3.24 -3.53
CA VAL A 174 11.71 2.18 -3.35
C VAL A 174 11.16 0.79 -3.69
N LEU A 175 9.90 0.50 -3.36
CA LEU A 175 9.24 -0.73 -3.78
C LEU A 175 9.04 -0.77 -5.29
N GLN A 176 8.66 0.36 -5.90
CA GLN A 176 8.54 0.48 -7.36
C GLN A 176 9.89 0.24 -8.06
N ASP A 177 10.97 0.81 -7.53
CA ASP A 177 12.35 0.62 -7.99
C ASP A 177 12.78 -0.85 -7.89
N ALA A 178 12.52 -1.48 -6.74
CA ALA A 178 12.79 -2.90 -6.52
C ALA A 178 12.00 -3.81 -7.48
N CYS A 179 10.73 -3.49 -7.78
CA CYS A 179 9.94 -4.24 -8.76
C CYS A 179 10.52 -4.12 -10.17
N ARG A 180 10.93 -2.91 -10.56
CA ARG A 180 11.55 -2.65 -11.88
C ARG A 180 12.84 -3.46 -12.04
N ASP A 181 13.75 -3.39 -11.07
CA ASP A 181 15.02 -4.14 -11.10
C ASP A 181 14.80 -5.66 -11.12
N ALA A 182 13.67 -6.10 -10.56
CA ALA A 182 13.23 -7.48 -10.49
C ALA A 182 12.49 -7.98 -11.73
N GLY A 183 12.20 -7.12 -12.71
CA GLY A 183 11.36 -7.43 -13.88
C GLY A 183 9.89 -7.69 -13.54
N MET A 184 9.43 -7.27 -12.36
CA MET A 184 8.04 -7.41 -11.92
C MET A 184 7.23 -6.20 -12.43
N PRO A 185 6.15 -6.39 -13.20
CA PRO A 185 5.30 -5.28 -13.62
C PRO A 185 4.77 -4.51 -12.41
N ALA A 186 4.93 -3.18 -12.42
CA ALA A 186 4.49 -2.35 -11.31
C ALA A 186 4.00 -0.97 -11.74
N ALA A 187 2.98 -0.46 -11.04
CA ALA A 187 2.44 0.89 -11.20
C ALA A 187 2.33 1.58 -9.84
N SER A 188 2.42 2.90 -9.85
CA SER A 188 2.24 3.76 -8.68
C SER A 188 1.22 4.83 -9.01
N LEU A 189 0.19 4.95 -8.18
CA LEU A 189 -0.92 5.89 -8.32
C LEU A 189 -0.89 6.89 -7.18
N TRP A 190 -1.01 8.18 -7.49
CA TRP A 190 -0.92 9.28 -6.53
C TRP A 190 -2.11 10.21 -6.66
N ALA A 191 -2.96 10.26 -5.63
CA ALA A 191 -4.06 11.21 -5.58
C ALA A 191 -3.64 12.54 -4.94
N ALA A 192 -4.00 13.65 -5.59
CA ALA A 192 -3.79 14.99 -5.06
C ALA A 192 -4.88 15.39 -4.06
N VAL A 193 -4.45 15.80 -2.87
CA VAL A 193 -5.30 16.28 -1.78
C VAL A 193 -5.08 17.79 -1.58
N PRO A 194 -6.14 18.61 -1.46
CA PRO A 194 -5.99 20.03 -1.17
C PRO A 194 -5.18 20.26 0.11
N HIS A 195 -4.08 21.02 0.02
CA HIS A 195 -3.18 21.23 1.15
C HIS A 195 -3.85 21.85 2.40
N TYR A 196 -4.94 22.61 2.21
CA TYR A 196 -5.69 23.28 3.28
C TYR A 196 -6.72 22.37 3.99
N VAL A 197 -6.87 21.11 3.58
CA VAL A 197 -7.71 20.10 4.26
C VAL A 197 -6.87 18.87 4.64
N SER A 198 -5.63 19.11 5.07
CA SER A 198 -4.63 18.05 5.31
C SER A 198 -4.83 17.26 6.61
N LEU A 199 -5.58 17.79 7.57
CA LEU A 199 -5.76 17.17 8.91
C LEU A 199 -6.90 16.14 8.96
N ALA A 200 -7.76 16.10 7.95
CA ALA A 200 -8.88 15.16 7.87
C ALA A 200 -8.61 14.09 6.80
N PRO A 201 -9.07 12.84 7.01
CA PRO A 201 -9.08 11.85 5.94
C PRO A 201 -9.82 12.40 4.70
N SER A 202 -9.34 12.04 3.51
CA SER A 202 -9.89 12.48 2.23
C SER A 202 -10.58 11.33 1.49
N PRO A 203 -11.89 11.08 1.74
CA PRO A 203 -12.67 10.10 0.98
C PRO A 203 -12.68 10.37 -0.52
N ARG A 204 -12.49 11.63 -0.95
CA ARG A 204 -12.42 11.98 -2.38
C ARG A 204 -11.15 11.46 -3.04
N ALA A 205 -10.01 11.59 -2.38
CA ALA A 205 -8.77 11.02 -2.89
C ALA A 205 -8.83 9.49 -2.83
N ALA A 206 -9.39 8.92 -1.76
CA ALA A 206 -9.56 7.48 -1.63
C ALA A 206 -10.42 6.91 -2.76
N ARG A 207 -11.58 7.52 -3.04
CA ARG A 207 -12.44 7.14 -4.15
C ARG A 207 -11.72 7.21 -5.50
N ALA A 208 -10.99 8.30 -5.76
CA ALA A 208 -10.27 8.45 -7.03
C ALA A 208 -9.17 7.40 -7.23
N LEU A 209 -8.61 6.82 -6.16
CA LEU A 209 -7.67 5.70 -6.24
C LEU A 209 -8.35 4.33 -6.39
N CYS A 210 -9.62 4.21 -6.01
CA CYS A 210 -10.40 2.99 -6.18
C CYS A 210 -11.04 2.89 -7.57
N ASP A 211 -11.40 4.02 -8.16
CA ASP A 211 -11.98 4.14 -9.51
C ASP A 211 -10.92 3.84 -10.60
#